data_AF-A0AAU0XPL6-F1
#
_entry.id   AF-A0AAU0XPL6-F1
#
_cell.length_a   1.000
_cell.length_b   1.000
_cell.length_c   1.000
_cell.angle_alpha   90.00
_cell.angle_beta   90.00
_cell.angle_gamma   90.00
#
_symmetry.space_group_name_H-M   'P 1'
#
loop_
_entity.id
_entity.type
_entity.pdbx_description
1 polymer ?
#
loop_
_entity_poly.entity_id
_entity_poly.type
_entity_poly.pdbx_seq_one_letter_code
_entity_poly.pdbx_strand_id
1 'polypeptide(L)' 'MDKKNAMRAGAVAAGTTLMMLLMSSPALALTRDDGDDPGPGLSAMDTIGLYVVAPIALFVIIVGLVMLLDKSKRQA' A
#
# COMPACT_ATOMS: atom_id res chain seq x y z
N MET A 1 -30.71 24.95 -37.96
CA MET A 1 -29.68 23.87 -37.99
C MET A 1 -30.09 22.84 -39.02
N ASP A 2 -29.16 22.44 -39.89
CA ASP A 2 -29.44 21.41 -40.90
C ASP A 2 -29.56 20.01 -40.29
N LYS A 3 -30.47 19.18 -40.80
CA LYS A 3 -30.66 17.78 -40.36
C LYS A 3 -29.36 16.97 -40.35
N LYS A 4 -28.45 17.25 -41.30
CA LYS A 4 -27.14 16.60 -41.39
C LYS A 4 -26.22 16.95 -40.22
N ASN A 5 -26.28 18.19 -39.73
CA ASN A 5 -25.48 18.64 -38.59
C ASN A 5 -26.05 18.08 -37.28
N ALA A 6 -27.38 17.97 -37.17
CA ALA A 6 -28.02 17.30 -36.04
C ALA A 6 -27.67 15.80 -35.96
N MET A 7 -27.66 15.09 -37.10
CA MET A 7 -27.26 13.68 -37.16
C MET A 7 -25.79 13.47 -36.78
N ARG A 8 -24.89 14.34 -37.24
CA ARG A 8 -23.46 14.30 -36.87
C ARG A 8 -23.25 14.58 -35.38
N ALA A 9 -23.93 15.58 -34.83
CA ALA A 9 -23.86 15.89 -33.41
C ALA A 9 -24.38 14.73 -32.55
N GLY A 10 -25.48 14.10 -32.96
CA GLY A 10 -26.03 12.91 -32.28
C GLY A 10 -25.09 11.71 -32.32
N ALA A 11 -24.48 11.42 -33.48
CA ALA A 11 -23.52 10.33 -33.61
C ALA A 11 -22.26 10.56 -32.76
N VAL A 12 -21.74 11.80 -32.72
CA VAL A 12 -20.59 12.14 -31.89
C VAL A 12 -20.96 12.04 -30.41
N ALA A 13 -22.10 12.60 -29.98
CA ALA A 13 -22.54 12.54 -28.59
C ALA A 13 -22.78 11.09 -28.13
N ALA A 14 -23.40 10.25 -28.95
CA ALA A 14 -23.61 8.83 -28.65
C ALA A 14 -22.29 8.05 -28.61
N GLY A 15 -21.38 8.34 -29.55
CA GLY A 15 -20.05 7.71 -29.59
C GLY A 15 -19.18 8.09 -28.39
N THR A 16 -19.15 9.38 -28.03
CA THR A 16 -18.36 9.86 -26.88
C THR A 16 -18.94 9.39 -25.56
N THR A 17 -20.26 9.42 -25.39
CA THR A 17 -20.91 8.88 -24.18
C THR A 17 -20.70 7.37 -24.07
N LEU A 18 -20.82 6.62 -25.15
CA LEU A 18 -20.50 5.19 -25.16
C LEU A 18 -19.03 4.92 -24.81
N MET A 19 -18.08 5.63 -25.44
CA MET A 19 -16.65 5.50 -25.12
C MET A 19 -16.36 5.89 -23.66
N MET A 20 -16.98 6.97 -23.17
CA MET A 20 -16.86 7.37 -21.77
C MET A 20 -17.40 6.28 -20.84
N LEU A 21 -18.59 5.74 -21.10
CA LEU A 21 -19.17 4.65 -20.31
C LEU A 21 -18.33 3.36 -20.34
N LEU A 22 -17.77 3.01 -21.50
CA LEU A 22 -16.89 1.85 -21.65
C LEU A 22 -15.57 2.04 -20.89
N MET A 23 -15.01 3.26 -20.85
CA MET A 23 -13.79 3.58 -20.09
C MET A 23 -14.06 3.82 -18.60
N SER A 24 -15.29 4.18 -18.23
CA SER A 24 -15.74 4.47 -16.86
C SER A 24 -16.67 3.37 -16.34
N SER A 25 -16.29 2.09 -16.48
CA SER A 25 -17.02 1.00 -15.86
C SER A 25 -16.44 0.66 -14.47
N PRO A 26 -16.98 1.20 -13.36
CA PRO A 26 -16.70 0.67 -12.03
C PRO A 26 -17.25 -0.76 -11.85
N ALA A 27 -18.12 -1.22 -12.76
CA ALA A 27 -18.70 -2.57 -12.74
C ALA A 27 -17.73 -3.70 -13.08
N LEU A 28 -16.54 -3.41 -13.65
CA LEU A 28 -15.49 -4.40 -13.89
C LEU A 28 -14.40 -4.39 -12.81
N ALA A 29 -14.46 -3.46 -11.85
CA ALA A 29 -13.55 -3.35 -10.71
C ALA A 29 -14.01 -4.20 -9.51
N LEU A 30 -14.64 -5.35 -9.77
CA LEU A 30 -14.84 -6.41 -8.78
C LEU A 30 -13.71 -7.47 -8.85
N THR A 31 -12.57 -7.13 -9.48
CA THR A 31 -11.34 -7.86 -9.18
C THR A 31 -10.94 -7.45 -7.78
N ARG A 32 -11.16 -8.34 -6.81
CA ARG A 32 -10.58 -8.18 -5.47
C ARG A 32 -9.07 -8.07 -5.70
N ASP A 33 -8.49 -6.90 -5.43
CA ASP A 33 -7.05 -6.74 -5.49
C ASP A 33 -6.46 -7.46 -4.27
N ASP A 34 -5.38 -8.20 -4.43
CA ASP A 34 -4.69 -8.83 -3.29
C ASP A 34 -4.11 -7.76 -2.34
N GLY A 35 -4.07 -6.49 -2.77
CA GLY A 35 -3.82 -5.33 -1.93
C GLY A 35 -5.01 -4.87 -1.06
N ASP A 36 -6.23 -5.31 -1.35
CA ASP A 36 -7.44 -4.96 -0.58
C ASP A 36 -7.61 -5.85 0.67
N ASP A 37 -6.99 -7.02 0.71
CA ASP A 37 -6.99 -7.90 1.88
C ASP A 37 -5.65 -7.78 2.62
N PRO A 38 -5.57 -6.97 3.69
CA PRO A 38 -4.33 -6.82 4.46
C PRO A 38 -3.95 -8.09 5.26
N GLY A 39 -4.73 -9.18 5.15
CA GLY A 39 -4.55 -10.39 5.91
C GLY A 39 -4.93 -10.20 7.39
N PRO A 40 -4.71 -11.23 8.23
CA PRO A 40 -4.94 -11.11 9.66
C PRO A 40 -3.98 -10.07 10.26
N GLY A 41 -4.53 -8.96 10.74
CA GLY A 41 -3.77 -7.90 11.39
C GLY A 41 -3.05 -8.39 12.65
N LEU A 42 -1.92 -7.77 12.98
CA LEU A 42 -1.18 -8.06 14.21
C LEU A 42 -1.99 -7.69 15.44
N SER A 43 -1.90 -8.50 16.50
CA SER A 43 -2.46 -8.08 17.78
C SER A 43 -1.70 -6.87 18.33
N ALA A 44 -2.34 -6.13 19.24
CA ALA A 44 -1.68 -5.02 19.92
C ALA A 44 -0.38 -5.45 20.63
N MET A 45 -0.37 -6.67 21.18
CA MET A 45 0.81 -7.22 21.86
C MET A 45 1.92 -7.58 20.86
N ASP A 46 1.58 -8.16 19.70
CA ASP A 46 2.56 -8.46 18.66
C ASP A 46 3.20 -7.19 18.11
N THR A 47 2.40 -6.14 17.92
CA THR A 47 2.87 -4.84 17.44
C THR A 47 3.86 -4.22 18.43
N ILE A 48 3.52 -4.20 19.71
CA ILE A 48 4.42 -3.67 20.76
C ILE A 48 5.67 -4.54 20.88
N GLY A 49 5.52 -5.87 20.84
CA GLY A 49 6.62 -6.82 20.90
C GLY A 49 7.63 -6.62 19.77
N LEU A 50 7.14 -6.56 18.53
CA LEU A 50 8.00 -6.47 17.33
C LEU A 50 8.58 -5.08 17.11
N TYR A 51 7.81 -4.01 17.32
CA TYR A 51 8.23 -2.66 16.94
C TYR A 51 8.74 -1.80 18.09
N VAL A 52 8.57 -2.23 19.34
CA VAL A 52 9.06 -1.50 20.51
C VAL A 52 10.04 -2.34 21.32
N VAL A 53 9.63 -3.54 21.73
CA VAL A 53 10.45 -4.38 22.59
C VAL A 53 11.66 -4.94 21.84
N ALA A 54 11.48 -5.47 20.63
CA ALA A 54 12.59 -6.05 19.86
C ALA A 54 13.71 -5.03 19.53
N PRO A 55 13.43 -3.79 19.08
CA PRO A 55 14.46 -2.77 18.90
C PRO A 55 15.22 -2.42 20.19
N ILE A 56 14.51 -2.30 21.33
CA ILE A 56 15.13 -2.02 22.63
C ILE A 56 16.04 -3.18 23.05
N ALA A 57 15.55 -4.42 22.92
CA ALA A 57 16.32 -5.60 23.25
C ALA A 57 17.60 -5.70 22.40
N LEU A 58 17.49 -5.49 21.09
CA LEU A 58 18.65 -5.45 20.19
C LEU A 58 19.65 -4.38 20.62
N PHE A 59 19.18 -3.17 20.94
CA PHE A 59 20.05 -2.09 21.40
C PHE A 59 20.81 -2.48 22.68
N VAL A 60 20.10 -3.01 23.68
CA VAL A 60 20.71 -3.44 24.95
C VAL A 60 21.73 -4.55 24.73
N ILE A 61 21.42 -5.52 23.86
CA ILE A 61 22.35 -6.60 23.50
C ILE A 61 23.62 -6.01 22.88
N ILE A 62 23.49 -5.10 21.91
CA ILE A 62 24.64 -4.47 21.25
C ILE A 62 25.50 -3.69 22.27
N VAL A 63 24.87 -2.87 23.11
CA VAL A 63 25.56 -2.11 24.15
C VAL A 63 26.30 -3.05 25.11
N GLY A 64 25.64 -4.11 25.58
CA GLY A 64 26.25 -5.10 26.46
C GLY A 64 27.45 -5.80 25.83
N LEU A 65 27.33 -6.18 24.54
CA LEU A 65 28.43 -6.78 23.79
C LEU A 65 29.61 -5.82 23.61
N VAL A 66 29.34 -4.55 23.32
CA VAL A 66 30.39 -3.51 23.20
C VAL A 66 31.12 -3.32 24.52
N MET A 67 30.39 -3.20 25.64
CA MET A 67 31.01 -3.04 26.96
C MET A 67 31.84 -4.25 27.38
N LEU A 68 31.34 -5.46 27.09
CA LEU A 68 32.06 -6.71 27.38
C LEU A 68 33.37 -6.80 26.57
N LEU A 69 33.31 -6.49 25.28
CA LEU A 69 34.46 -6.56 24.39
C LEU A 69 35.49 -5.45 24.67
N ASP A 70 35.06 -4.25 25.08
CA ASP A 70 35.96 -3.15 25.44
C ASP A 70 36.75 -3.45 26.71
N LYS A 71 36.13 -4.09 27.71
CA LYS A 71 36.82 -4.55 28.92
C LYS A 71 37.95 -5.54 28.61
N SER A 72 37.78 -6.39 27.59
CA SER A 72 38.81 -7.34 27.16
C SER A 72 40.07 -6.66 26.59
N LYS A 73 39.96 -5.44 26.06
CA LYS A 73 41.11 -4.70 25.48
C LYS A 73 41.94 -3.96 26.52
N ARG A 74 41.35 -3.65 27.69
CA ARG A 74 42.02 -2.95 28.80
C ARG A 74 42.79 -3.88 29.75
N GLN A 75 42.82 -5.19 29.49
CA GLN A 75 43.52 -6.18 30.32
C GLN A 75 44.89 -6.60 29.76
N ALA A 76 45.59 -5.69 29.06
CA ALA A 76 47.00 -5.83 28.68
C ALA A 76 47.80 -4.67 29.27
#